data_AF-Q76KK2-F1
#
_entry.id   AF-Q76KK2-F1
#
_cell.length_a   1.000
_cell.length_b   1.000
_cell.length_c   1.000
_cell.angle_alpha   90.00
_cell.angle_beta   90.00
_cell.angle_gamma   90.00
#
_symmetry.space_group_name_H-M   'P 1'
#
loop_
_entity.id
_entity.type
_entity.pdbx_description
1 polymer ?
#
loop_
_entity_poly.entity_id
_entity_poly.type
_entity_poly.pdbx_seq_one_letter_code
_entity_poly.pdbx_strand_id
1 'polypeptide(L)'
;GLHGFHVHALGDTTNGCMSTGPHFNPKGLEHGAPEDEVRHAGDLGNVIAGDDGVAKVSVHDVQIPLSGPDSIIGRAVVVHADPDDLGKGGHE
;
A
#
# COMPACT_ATOMS: atom_id res chain seq x y z
N GLY A 1 2.12 -16.13 4.82
CA GLY A 1 3.44 -15.48 4.91
C GLY A 1 3.27 -13.97 4.89
N LEU A 2 4.35 -13.23 4.65
CA LEU A 2 4.30 -11.77 4.43
C LEU A 2 3.80 -11.47 3.01
N HIS A 3 2.96 -10.45 2.87
CA HIS A 3 2.44 -9.96 1.61
C HIS A 3 2.39 -8.43 1.65
N GLY A 4 2.94 -7.75 0.65
CA GLY A 4 2.86 -6.30 0.52
C GLY A 4 1.41 -5.81 0.50
N PHE A 5 1.15 -4.67 1.11
CA PHE A 5 -0.19 -4.14 1.31
C PHE A 5 -0.19 -2.63 1.13
N HIS A 6 -0.84 -2.17 0.06
CA HIS A 6 -0.69 -0.80 -0.41
C HIS A 6 -2.00 -0.17 -0.82
N VAL A 7 -2.08 1.16 -0.71
CA VAL A 7 -3.05 1.96 -1.44
C VAL A 7 -2.43 2.39 -2.76
N HIS A 8 -3.06 2.01 -3.87
CA HIS A 8 -2.63 2.39 -5.21
C HIS A 8 -3.26 3.72 -5.65
N ALA A 9 -2.66 4.39 -6.64
CA ALA A 9 -3.05 5.73 -7.05
C ALA A 9 -4.48 5.79 -7.64
N LEU A 10 -4.96 4.73 -8.29
CA LEU A 10 -6.24 4.70 -9.00
C LEU A 10 -7.16 3.61 -8.44
N GLY A 11 -8.46 3.91 -8.36
CA GLY A 11 -9.51 2.92 -8.14
C GLY A 11 -9.99 2.26 -9.44
N ASP A 12 -9.15 2.23 -10.47
CA ASP A 12 -9.48 1.65 -11.77
C ASP A 12 -9.17 0.14 -11.77
N THR A 13 -10.19 -0.66 -12.04
CA THR A 13 -10.12 -2.13 -12.09
C THR A 13 -10.45 -2.71 -13.46
N THR A 14 -10.47 -1.88 -14.51
CA THR A 14 -10.82 -2.27 -15.88
C THR A 14 -9.92 -3.36 -16.45
N ASN A 15 -8.65 -3.44 -16.03
CA ASN A 15 -7.71 -4.51 -16.34
C ASN A 15 -7.19 -5.20 -15.06
N GLY A 16 -8.09 -5.45 -14.10
CA GLY A 16 -7.73 -5.99 -12.79
C GLY A 16 -6.79 -5.05 -12.04
N CYS A 17 -5.85 -5.63 -11.27
CA CYS A 17 -4.92 -4.84 -10.46
C CYS A 17 -3.95 -3.98 -11.29
N MET A 18 -3.68 -4.35 -12.56
CA MET A 18 -2.75 -3.60 -13.42
C MET A 18 -3.22 -2.17 -13.70
N SER A 19 -4.54 -1.93 -13.69
CA SER A 19 -5.11 -0.59 -13.90
C SER A 19 -5.04 0.31 -12.66
N THR A 20 -4.71 -0.22 -11.48
CA THR A 20 -4.69 0.56 -10.24
C THR A 20 -3.52 1.56 -10.18
N GLY A 21 -2.54 1.42 -11.07
CA GLY A 21 -1.37 2.30 -11.14
C GLY A 21 -0.31 1.98 -10.08
N PRO A 22 0.64 2.89 -9.79
CA PRO A 22 1.66 2.71 -8.75
C PRO A 22 1.06 2.97 -7.35
N HIS A 23 1.90 2.91 -6.30
CA HIS A 23 1.51 3.31 -4.96
C HIS A 23 1.04 4.77 -4.94
N PHE A 24 0.10 5.08 -4.04
CA PHE A 24 -0.39 6.43 -3.88
C PHE A 24 0.70 7.32 -3.25
N ASN A 25 1.27 8.22 -4.07
CA ASN A 25 2.39 9.06 -3.68
C ASN A 25 2.16 10.55 -4.06
N PRO A 26 1.28 11.28 -3.35
CA PRO A 26 0.98 12.68 -3.67
C PRO A 26 2.17 13.63 -3.40
N LYS A 27 3.14 13.20 -2.58
CA LYS A 27 4.30 14.00 -2.16
C LYS A 27 5.57 13.71 -2.97
N GLY A 28 5.56 12.70 -3.86
CA GLY A 28 6.74 12.31 -4.64
C GLY A 28 7.91 11.83 -3.77
N LEU A 29 7.62 11.10 -2.70
CA LEU A 29 8.63 10.50 -1.82
C LEU A 29 9.10 9.15 -2.37
N GLU A 30 10.19 8.61 -1.84
CA GLU A 30 10.62 7.23 -2.09
C GLU A 30 9.73 6.26 -1.29
N HIS A 31 9.69 4.99 -1.73
CA HIS A 31 9.04 3.91 -1.00
C HIS A 31 9.73 3.61 0.34
N GLY A 32 8.97 3.20 1.36
CA GLY A 32 9.51 2.90 2.69
C GLY A 32 8.55 2.14 3.61
N ALA A 33 9.00 1.86 4.84
CA ALA A 33 8.19 1.19 5.85
C ALA A 33 7.10 2.12 6.40
N PRO A 34 6.01 1.60 6.98
CA PRO A 34 4.93 2.44 7.48
C PRO A 34 5.30 3.45 8.56
N GLU A 35 6.31 3.11 9.35
CA GLU A 35 6.89 3.93 10.41
C GLU A 35 7.89 4.99 9.91
N ASP A 36 8.31 4.92 8.64
CA ASP A 36 9.29 5.85 8.09
C ASP A 36 8.67 7.21 7.77
N GLU A 37 9.44 8.28 8.00
CA GLU A 37 9.05 9.64 7.60
C GLU A 37 9.05 9.80 6.07
N VAL A 38 9.95 9.07 5.39
CA VAL A 38 10.07 9.02 3.94
C VAL A 38 9.49 7.68 3.48
N ARG A 39 8.26 7.74 2.98
CA ARG A 39 7.53 6.63 2.35
C ARG A 39 6.48 7.20 1.41
N HIS A 40 5.91 6.38 0.53
CA HIS A 40 4.67 6.76 -0.13
C HIS A 40 3.52 6.85 0.87
N ALA A 41 2.53 7.71 0.59
CA ALA A 41 1.34 7.78 1.44
C ALA A 41 0.57 6.45 1.46
N GLY A 42 0.65 5.68 0.38
CA GLY A 42 0.01 4.37 0.26
C GLY A 42 0.77 3.18 0.84
N ASP A 43 1.99 3.36 1.37
CA ASP A 43 2.82 2.26 1.88
C ASP A 43 2.34 1.81 3.27
N LEU A 44 1.61 0.68 3.33
CA LEU A 44 1.14 0.09 4.60
C LEU A 44 1.94 -1.16 5.00
N GLY A 45 3.04 -1.44 4.29
CA GLY A 45 3.98 -2.50 4.59
C GLY A 45 3.42 -3.89 4.29
N ASN A 46 3.64 -4.84 5.20
CA ASN A 46 3.21 -6.22 5.00
C ASN A 46 2.02 -6.61 5.89
N VAL A 47 1.11 -7.40 5.33
CA VAL A 47 0.15 -8.22 6.10
C VAL A 47 0.69 -9.64 6.26
N ILE A 48 0.30 -10.31 7.34
CA ILE A 48 0.75 -11.67 7.66
C ILE A 48 -0.44 -12.63 7.52
N ALA A 49 -0.39 -13.48 6.50
CA ALA A 49 -1.29 -14.61 6.36
C ALA A 49 -0.78 -15.80 7.17
N GLY A 50 -1.63 -16.37 8.04
CA GLY A 50 -1.33 -17.57 8.81
C GLY A 50 -1.30 -18.85 7.97
N ASP A 51 -1.14 -20.00 8.63
CA ASP A 51 -1.09 -21.32 7.97
C ASP A 51 -2.41 -21.68 7.26
N ASP A 52 -3.52 -21.06 7.67
CA ASP A 52 -4.84 -21.17 7.04
C ASP A 52 -5.00 -20.25 5.82
N GLY A 53 -3.96 -19.47 5.48
CA GLY A 53 -3.97 -18.50 4.38
C GLY A 53 -4.73 -17.21 4.70
N VAL A 54 -5.16 -17.00 5.96
CA VAL A 54 -5.94 -15.81 6.34
C VAL A 54 -5.05 -14.76 6.98
N ALA A 55 -5.12 -13.53 6.48
CA ALA A 55 -4.57 -12.35 7.13
C ALA A 55 -5.70 -11.55 7.80
N LYS A 56 -5.61 -11.35 9.12
CA LYS A 56 -6.49 -10.44 9.86
C LYS A 56 -5.76 -9.13 10.07
N VAL A 57 -6.29 -8.04 9.50
CA VAL A 57 -5.58 -6.77 9.40
C VAL A 57 -6.29 -5.71 10.23
N SER A 58 -5.54 -5.01 11.07
CA SER A 58 -5.96 -3.82 11.81
C SER A 58 -4.79 -2.85 11.85
N VAL A 59 -4.83 -1.84 10.96
CA VAL A 59 -3.75 -0.86 10.79
C VAL A 59 -4.28 0.52 11.19
N HIS A 60 -3.45 1.28 11.89
CA HIS A 60 -3.67 2.70 12.17
C HIS A 60 -2.55 3.50 11.50
N ASP A 61 -2.92 4.46 10.68
CA ASP A 61 -2.00 5.22 9.86
C ASP A 61 -2.38 6.70 9.83
N VAL A 62 -1.38 7.59 9.90
CA VAL A 62 -1.58 9.04 9.99
C VAL A 62 -1.30 9.79 8.69
N GLN A 63 -0.83 9.09 7.65
CA GLN A 63 -0.50 9.66 6.35
C GLN A 63 -1.56 9.41 5.27
N ILE A 64 -2.58 8.56 5.53
CA ILE A 64 -3.71 8.29 4.62
C ILE A 64 -4.99 9.05 5.00
N PRO A 65 -5.19 10.30 4.54
CA PRO A 65 -6.39 11.03 4.87
C PRO A 65 -7.63 10.44 4.17
N LEU A 66 -8.78 10.47 4.84
CA LEU A 66 -10.07 10.05 4.27
C LEU A 66 -10.88 11.22 3.68
N SER A 67 -10.28 12.41 3.61
CA SER A 67 -10.91 13.62 3.08
C SER A 67 -9.86 14.61 2.55
N GLY A 68 -10.28 15.62 1.80
CA GLY A 68 -9.39 16.61 1.22
C GLY A 68 -8.74 16.15 -0.08
N PRO A 69 -7.80 16.94 -0.64
CA PRO A 69 -7.23 16.69 -1.97
C PRO A 69 -6.43 15.38 -2.05
N ASP A 70 -5.79 14.97 -0.95
CA ASP A 70 -4.97 13.75 -0.89
C ASP A 70 -5.76 12.54 -0.37
N SER A 71 -7.09 12.60 -0.40
CA SER A 71 -7.92 11.51 0.11
C SER A 71 -7.65 10.19 -0.61
N ILE A 72 -7.67 9.09 0.15
CA ILE A 72 -7.64 7.72 -0.41
C ILE A 72 -9.01 7.19 -0.83
N ILE A 73 -10.10 7.92 -0.57
CA ILE A 73 -11.44 7.51 -1.00
C ILE A 73 -11.51 7.50 -2.53
N GLY A 74 -11.99 6.38 -3.10
CA GLY A 74 -12.06 6.16 -4.55
C GLY A 74 -10.78 5.57 -5.16
N ARG A 75 -9.77 5.24 -4.34
CA ARG A 75 -8.56 4.51 -4.75
C ARG A 75 -8.69 3.01 -4.46
N ALA A 76 -7.71 2.23 -4.91
CA ALA A 76 -7.66 0.80 -4.67
C ALA A 76 -6.75 0.45 -3.49
N VAL A 77 -7.16 -0.57 -2.72
CA VAL A 77 -6.30 -1.27 -1.76
C VAL A 77 -5.87 -2.58 -2.39
N VAL A 78 -4.57 -2.85 -2.41
CA VAL A 78 -3.94 -3.98 -3.10
C VAL A 78 -3.14 -4.82 -2.11
N VAL A 79 -3.30 -6.14 -2.19
CA VAL A 79 -2.45 -7.13 -1.51
C VAL A 79 -1.60 -7.81 -2.57
N HIS A 80 -0.29 -7.84 -2.36
CA HIS A 80 0.68 -8.40 -3.29
C HIS A 80 0.96 -9.89 -3.04
N ALA A 81 1.43 -10.58 -4.08
CA ALA A 81 1.81 -11.98 -3.96
C ALA A 81 3.07 -12.16 -3.09
N ASP A 82 4.02 -11.24 -3.24
CA ASP A 82 5.32 -11.28 -2.58
C ASP A 82 5.41 -10.33 -1.38
N PRO A 83 6.35 -10.56 -0.45
CA PRO A 83 6.65 -9.63 0.62
C PRO A 83 7.15 -8.29 0.10
N ASP A 84 6.68 -7.21 0.71
CA ASP A 84 7.25 -5.88 0.55
C ASP A 84 8.59 -5.80 1.31
N ASP A 85 9.63 -5.25 0.66
CA ASP A 85 10.97 -5.10 1.21
C ASP A 85 11.18 -3.82 2.04
N LEU A 86 10.18 -2.93 2.05
CA LEU A 86 10.10 -1.69 2.81
C LEU A 86 11.17 -0.66 2.37
N GLY A 87 11.46 -0.59 1.07
CA GLY A 87 12.45 0.31 0.48
C GLY A 87 13.91 -0.09 0.72
N LYS A 88 14.16 -1.35 1.10
CA LYS A 88 15.50 -1.86 1.47
C LYS A 88 16.10 -2.80 0.44
N GLY A 89 15.31 -3.29 -0.51
CA GLY A 89 15.74 -4.21 -1.57
C GLY A 89 15.73 -3.59 -2.97
N GLY A 90 15.18 -2.38 -3.13
CA GLY A 90 15.08 -1.69 -4.43
C GLY A 90 13.86 -2.10 -5.25
N HIS A 91 12.83 -2.63 -4.59
CA HIS A 91 11.53 -2.91 -5.17
C HIS A 91 10.45 -2.11 -4.44
N GLU A 92 9.38 -1.79 -5.16
CA GLU A 92 8.14 -1.20 -4.65
C GLU A 92 7.01 -2.23 -4.82
#